data_AF-A0A7D9I9K4-F1
#
_entry.id   AF-A0A7D9I9K4-F1
#
_cell.length_a   1.000
_cell.length_b   1.000
_cell.length_c   1.000
_cell.angle_alpha   90.00
_cell.angle_beta   90.00
_cell.angle_gamma   90.00
#
_symmetry.space_group_name_H-M   'P 1'
#
loop_
_entity.id
_entity.type
_entity.pdbx_description
1 polymer ?
#
loop_
_entity_poly.entity_id
_entity_poly.type
_entity_poly.pdbx_seq_one_letter_code
_entity_poly.pdbx_strand_id
1 'polypeptide(L)'
;MEVPVDKEITSENAGDNSTQNVEKVQLEGMVTNAKEVKAGLAYEVVIKPALEPEKKPNIESPAKEITKEIVNKKLVEAAHRRKILASEKHEKIVAEMEHVKQVHHVRTESVEEKTKQVAVKLEEKRKTIEARQEAARIELEKQRQAKQERFKDVLQHAHKKEELLVKTTEEKITVKTEVSTEKREAIIKGIKEQQQARFKKIEMAKNIREEIQQNRSKDLEEKTQQKFMTAKELLENQEKARQVKIVVVV
;
A
#
# COMPACT_ATOMS: atom_id res chain seq x y z
N MET A 1 -0.71 5.28 -26.72
CA MET A 1 -1.07 6.71 -26.70
C MET A 1 0.22 7.49 -26.81
N GLU A 2 0.64 7.70 -28.05
CA GLU A 2 1.72 8.62 -28.40
C GLU A 2 1.11 10.02 -28.46
N VAL A 3 1.77 11.00 -27.87
CA VAL A 3 1.46 12.42 -28.09
C VAL A 3 2.75 13.09 -28.55
N PRO A 4 2.75 13.75 -29.72
CA PRO A 4 3.91 14.42 -30.30
C PRO A 4 4.02 15.86 -29.79
N VAL A 5 5.23 16.43 -29.81
CA VAL A 5 5.42 17.88 -29.72
C VAL A 5 6.41 18.30 -30.79
N ASP A 6 5.87 18.95 -31.83
CA ASP A 6 6.62 19.68 -32.84
C ASP A 6 6.86 21.14 -32.41
N LYS A 7 8.10 21.56 -32.63
CA LYS A 7 8.65 22.85 -33.11
C LYS A 7 7.85 24.16 -33.01
N GLU A 8 8.58 25.21 -32.59
CA GLU A 8 8.62 26.60 -33.13
C GLU A 8 9.89 27.25 -32.51
N ILE A 9 11.02 27.47 -33.22
CA ILE A 9 11.47 28.54 -34.13
C ILE A 9 10.96 29.98 -33.84
N THR A 10 11.88 30.84 -33.38
CA THR A 10 12.05 32.28 -33.68
C THR A 10 13.54 32.60 -33.43
N SER A 11 14.43 32.84 -34.40
CA SER A 11 14.60 33.96 -35.35
C SER A 11 15.02 35.30 -34.73
N GLU A 12 16.02 35.91 -35.38
CA GLU A 12 16.51 37.31 -35.27
C GLU A 12 17.47 37.64 -34.12
N ASN A 13 18.52 38.45 -34.27
CA ASN A 13 19.05 39.21 -35.40
C ASN A 13 20.51 39.64 -35.12
N ALA A 14 21.29 39.71 -36.20
CA ALA A 14 22.24 40.77 -36.59
C ALA A 14 23.39 41.23 -35.66
N GLY A 15 24.57 41.39 -36.26
CA GLY A 15 25.65 42.19 -35.68
C GLY A 15 27.01 42.03 -36.36
N ASP A 16 27.05 42.14 -37.68
CA ASP A 16 28.28 42.43 -38.44
C ASP A 16 28.79 43.83 -38.06
N ASN A 17 30.10 43.98 -37.86
CA ASN A 17 30.76 45.29 -37.97
C ASN A 17 32.28 45.12 -38.10
N SER A 18 32.72 45.06 -39.36
CA SER A 18 34.01 45.59 -39.76
C SER A 18 33.97 47.12 -39.64
N THR A 19 35.00 47.76 -39.07
CA THR A 19 35.42 49.08 -39.57
C THR A 19 36.90 49.30 -39.30
N GLN A 20 37.62 49.46 -40.41
CA GLN A 20 38.92 50.10 -40.51
C GLN A 20 38.83 51.53 -39.97
N ASN A 21 39.92 52.04 -39.38
CA ASN A 21 40.22 53.46 -39.53
C ASN A 21 41.72 53.67 -39.69
N VAL A 22 42.06 54.16 -40.87
CA VAL A 22 43.34 54.70 -41.31
C VAL A 22 43.15 56.21 -41.39
N GLU A 23 43.96 56.97 -40.67
CA GLU A 23 44.29 58.38 -40.91
C GLU A 23 45.70 58.55 -40.32
N LYS A 24 46.81 58.70 -41.06
CA LYS A 24 47.17 59.58 -42.18
C LYS A 24 46.89 61.05 -41.89
N VAL A 25 47.82 61.67 -41.15
CA VAL A 25 48.12 63.10 -41.32
C VAL A 25 49.54 63.21 -41.86
N GLN A 26 49.60 63.43 -43.17
CA GLN A 26 50.71 63.97 -43.93
C GLN A 26 50.12 65.16 -44.66
N LEU A 27 50.86 66.26 -44.71
CA LEU A 27 50.68 67.54 -45.46
C LEU A 27 51.10 68.66 -44.50
N GLU A 28 51.79 69.72 -44.86
CA GLU A 28 52.56 70.17 -46.02
C GLU A 28 52.97 71.61 -45.63
N GLY A 29 53.88 72.25 -46.37
CA GLY A 29 54.23 73.67 -46.12
C GLY A 29 55.74 73.88 -46.12
N MET A 30 56.44 73.62 -47.23
CA MET A 30 56.58 74.54 -48.35
C MET A 30 57.07 75.95 -47.94
N VAL A 31 58.21 76.29 -48.56
CA VAL A 31 58.48 77.61 -49.16
C VAL A 31 59.13 78.66 -48.26
N THR A 32 60.45 78.75 -48.51
CA THR A 32 61.26 79.95 -48.73
C THR A 32 61.07 81.13 -47.80
N ASN A 33 62.19 81.58 -47.22
CA ASN A 33 62.50 83.01 -47.20
C ASN A 33 64.02 83.19 -47.16
N ALA A 34 64.63 83.13 -48.35
CA ALA A 34 65.74 84.02 -48.62
C ALA A 34 65.17 85.45 -48.52
N LYS A 35 65.65 86.22 -47.56
CA LYS A 35 65.42 87.67 -47.52
C LYS A 35 66.78 88.35 -47.60
N GLU A 36 67.21 88.60 -48.83
CA GLU A 36 67.91 89.84 -49.15
C GLU A 36 67.03 90.98 -48.63
N VAL A 37 67.46 91.63 -47.54
CA VAL A 37 66.85 92.90 -47.15
C VAL A 37 67.56 93.99 -47.94
N LYS A 38 67.00 94.25 -49.12
CA LYS A 38 67.24 95.46 -49.90
C LYS A 38 66.99 96.69 -49.02
N ALA A 39 67.98 97.59 -48.99
CA ALA A 39 67.90 99.02 -48.73
C ALA A 39 66.63 99.50 -48.00
N GLY A 40 66.72 99.54 -46.66
CA GLY A 40 65.89 100.40 -45.82
C GLY A 40 66.81 101.29 -44.98
N LEU A 41 66.68 102.61 -45.10
CA LEU A 41 67.33 103.55 -44.19
C LEU A 41 66.55 103.58 -42.88
N ALA A 42 67.11 102.98 -41.84
CA ALA A 42 66.62 103.11 -40.47
C ALA A 42 67.25 104.37 -39.86
N TYR A 43 66.41 105.33 -39.48
CA TYR A 43 66.82 106.48 -38.68
C TYR A 43 66.31 106.28 -37.25
N GLU A 44 67.20 106.40 -36.28
CA GLU A 44 66.83 106.55 -34.88
C GLU A 44 66.51 108.04 -34.65
N VAL A 45 65.23 108.38 -34.54
CA VAL A 45 64.78 109.75 -34.27
C VAL A 45 64.48 109.88 -32.77
N VAL A 46 65.38 110.50 -32.03
CA VAL A 46 65.22 110.78 -30.60
C VAL A 46 64.59 112.15 -30.41
N ILE A 47 63.26 112.19 -30.23
CA ILE A 47 62.48 113.45 -30.13
C ILE A 47 62.59 114.10 -28.73
N LYS A 48 62.91 113.32 -27.69
CA LYS A 48 63.35 113.78 -26.37
C LYS A 48 64.39 112.79 -25.83
N PRO A 49 65.66 113.18 -25.66
CA PRO A 49 66.64 112.27 -25.07
C PRO A 49 66.25 111.96 -23.61
N ALA A 50 66.26 110.69 -23.25
CA ALA A 50 66.09 110.26 -21.87
C ALA A 50 67.23 110.86 -21.03
N LEU A 51 66.88 111.71 -20.06
CA LEU A 51 67.81 112.46 -19.21
C LEU A 51 68.64 111.57 -18.27
N GLU A 52 68.30 110.28 -18.17
CA GLU A 52 69.11 109.23 -17.55
C GLU A 52 68.90 107.92 -18.34
N PRO A 53 69.96 107.13 -18.61
CA PRO A 53 69.77 105.83 -19.25
C PRO A 53 69.03 104.90 -18.30
N GLU A 54 67.76 104.58 -18.62
CA GLU A 54 67.04 103.50 -17.96
C GLU A 54 67.84 102.20 -18.15
N LYS A 55 68.53 101.80 -17.09
CA LYS A 55 69.13 100.46 -16.97
C LYS A 55 68.03 99.45 -17.29
N LYS A 56 68.15 98.74 -18.41
CA LYS A 56 67.37 97.53 -18.68
C LYS A 56 67.41 96.68 -17.40
N PRO A 57 66.27 96.22 -16.85
CA PRO A 57 66.28 95.37 -15.66
C PRO A 57 67.21 94.20 -15.96
N ASN A 58 68.25 94.12 -15.14
CA ASN A 58 69.25 93.08 -15.20
C ASN A 58 68.53 91.76 -14.88
N ILE A 59 68.08 91.05 -15.92
CA ILE A 59 67.68 89.64 -15.78
C ILE A 59 68.99 88.88 -15.66
N GLU A 60 69.64 89.03 -14.51
CA GLU A 60 70.76 88.21 -14.09
C GLU A 60 70.18 86.87 -13.66
N SER A 61 70.04 86.00 -14.65
CA SER A 61 70.13 84.57 -14.46
C SER A 61 70.73 84.01 -15.73
N PRO A 62 72.07 83.90 -15.83
CA PRO A 62 72.64 82.96 -16.78
C PRO A 62 71.98 81.61 -16.48
N ALA A 63 71.46 80.94 -17.52
CA ALA A 63 70.97 79.58 -17.39
C ALA A 63 72.06 78.78 -16.67
N LYS A 64 71.77 78.27 -15.46
CA LYS A 64 72.72 77.47 -14.68
C LYS A 64 73.34 76.43 -15.63
N GLU A 65 74.66 76.42 -15.74
CA GLU A 65 75.35 75.49 -16.64
C GLU A 65 74.88 74.06 -16.34
N ILE A 66 74.17 73.49 -17.30
CA ILE A 66 73.65 72.14 -17.20
C ILE A 66 74.84 71.20 -17.39
N THR A 67 75.48 70.81 -16.29
CA THR A 67 76.55 69.81 -16.33
C THR A 67 75.95 68.43 -16.62
N LYS A 68 76.69 67.59 -17.34
CA LYS A 68 76.28 66.22 -17.72
C LYS A 68 75.87 65.38 -16.49
N GLU A 69 76.48 65.63 -15.34
CA GLU A 69 76.17 64.96 -14.07
C GLU A 69 74.76 65.28 -13.54
N ILE A 70 74.31 66.54 -13.64
CA ILE A 70 72.96 66.93 -13.19
C ILE A 70 71.89 66.26 -14.06
N VAL A 71 72.13 66.15 -15.38
CA VAL A 71 71.23 65.46 -16.32
C VAL A 71 71.18 63.97 -16.00
N ASN A 72 72.34 63.32 -15.82
CA ASN A 72 72.41 61.89 -15.49
C ASN A 72 71.71 61.58 -14.16
N LYS A 73 71.90 62.41 -13.13
CA LYS A 73 71.21 62.26 -11.84
C LYS A 73 69.69 62.32 -12.01
N LYS A 74 69.17 63.28 -12.79
CA LYS A 74 67.73 63.38 -13.09
C LYS A 74 67.20 62.19 -13.90
N LEU A 75 68.00 61.65 -14.82
CA LEU A 75 67.62 60.45 -15.60
C LEU A 75 67.54 59.20 -14.70
N VAL A 76 68.50 59.02 -13.79
CA VAL A 76 68.50 57.91 -12.81
C VAL A 76 67.33 58.06 -11.85
N GLU A 77 67.08 59.26 -11.31
CA GLU A 77 65.94 59.52 -10.43
C GLU A 77 64.60 59.30 -11.16
N ALA A 78 64.48 59.73 -12.42
CA ALA A 78 63.31 59.47 -13.25
C ALA A 78 63.13 57.97 -13.58
N ALA A 79 64.22 57.23 -13.79
CA ALA A 79 64.18 55.77 -13.94
C ALA A 79 63.74 55.08 -12.64
N HIS A 80 64.23 55.54 -11.49
CA HIS A 80 63.81 55.02 -10.18
C HIS A 80 62.32 55.29 -9.91
N ARG A 81 61.83 56.51 -10.15
CA ARG A 81 60.39 56.84 -10.06
C ARG A 81 59.55 55.97 -10.98
N ARG A 82 59.99 55.72 -12.21
CA ARG A 82 59.29 54.80 -13.14
C ARG A 82 59.25 53.37 -12.60
N LYS A 83 60.33 52.89 -11.99
CA LYS A 83 60.39 51.55 -11.38
C LYS A 83 59.43 51.41 -10.20
N ILE A 84 59.37 52.41 -9.31
CA ILE A 84 58.42 52.43 -8.18
C ILE A 84 56.97 52.41 -8.69
N LEU A 85 56.63 53.30 -9.64
CA LEU A 85 55.28 53.33 -10.18
C LEU A 85 54.90 52.03 -10.91
N ALA A 86 55.86 51.37 -11.55
CA ALA A 86 55.64 50.07 -12.17
C ALA A 86 55.43 48.96 -11.13
N SER A 87 56.20 48.94 -10.04
CA SER A 87 56.01 47.97 -8.95
C SER A 87 54.68 48.19 -8.24
N GLU A 88 54.32 49.44 -7.92
CA GLU A 88 53.01 49.76 -7.31
C GLU A 88 51.83 49.34 -8.20
N LYS A 89 51.93 49.57 -9.52
CA LYS A 89 50.92 49.08 -10.47
C LYS A 89 50.85 47.55 -10.47
N HIS A 90 52.00 46.88 -10.45
CA HIS A 90 52.04 45.43 -10.43
C HIS A 90 51.45 44.87 -9.13
N GLU A 91 51.78 45.43 -7.97
CA GLU A 91 51.22 45.06 -6.67
C GLU A 91 49.69 45.22 -6.65
N LYS A 92 49.16 46.33 -7.21
CA LYS A 92 47.71 46.51 -7.36
C LYS A 92 47.06 45.44 -8.22
N ILE A 93 47.67 45.10 -9.36
CA ILE A 93 47.17 44.03 -10.24
C ILE A 93 47.20 42.68 -9.52
N VAL A 94 48.27 42.39 -8.77
CA VAL A 94 48.37 41.14 -7.99
C VAL A 94 47.29 41.08 -6.92
N ALA A 95 47.06 42.16 -6.17
CA ALA A 95 46.01 42.23 -5.16
C ALA A 95 44.60 42.05 -5.78
N GLU A 96 44.33 42.65 -6.94
CA GLU A 96 43.09 42.44 -7.68
C GLU A 96 42.93 40.99 -8.13
N MET A 97 44.00 40.35 -8.62
CA MET A 97 43.98 38.93 -8.99
C MET A 97 43.73 38.01 -7.78
N GLU A 98 44.32 38.31 -6.61
CA GLU A 98 44.07 37.57 -5.37
C GLU A 98 42.62 37.72 -4.91
N HIS A 99 42.08 38.94 -4.95
CA HIS A 99 40.68 39.19 -4.66
C HIS A 99 39.75 38.41 -5.60
N VAL A 100 40.02 38.41 -6.91
CA VAL A 100 39.24 37.61 -7.88
C VAL A 100 39.29 36.11 -7.55
N LYS A 101 40.46 35.57 -7.20
CA LYS A 101 40.59 34.17 -6.76
C LYS A 101 39.77 33.89 -5.49
N GLN A 102 39.81 34.79 -4.51
CA GLN A 102 39.06 34.65 -3.27
C GLN A 102 37.55 34.68 -3.51
N VAL A 103 37.06 35.62 -4.32
CA VAL A 103 35.63 35.68 -4.70
C VAL A 103 35.20 34.41 -5.44
N HIS A 104 36.03 33.91 -6.36
CA HIS A 104 35.74 32.64 -7.04
C HIS A 104 35.69 31.47 -6.07
N HIS A 105 36.61 31.39 -5.11
CA HIS A 105 36.63 30.34 -4.11
C HIS A 105 35.38 30.37 -3.22
N VAL A 106 35.03 31.54 -2.66
CA VAL A 106 33.81 31.73 -1.85
C VAL A 106 32.55 31.37 -2.64
N ARG A 107 32.49 31.73 -3.92
CA ARG A 107 31.37 31.36 -4.80
C ARG A 107 31.28 29.84 -4.96
N THR A 108 32.40 29.15 -5.19
CA THR A 108 32.43 27.69 -5.34
C THR A 108 32.00 27.00 -4.05
N GLU A 109 32.53 27.41 -2.89
CA GLU A 109 32.14 26.87 -1.58
C GLU A 109 30.63 27.06 -1.32
N SER A 110 30.09 28.26 -1.60
CA SER A 110 28.66 28.54 -1.45
C SER A 110 27.79 27.65 -2.34
N VAL A 111 28.24 27.37 -3.57
CA VAL A 111 27.53 26.46 -4.49
C VAL A 111 27.60 25.03 -3.97
N GLU A 112 28.75 24.57 -3.50
CA GLU A 112 28.91 23.23 -2.93
C GLU A 112 28.04 23.03 -1.68
N GLU A 113 28.01 23.99 -0.77
CA GLU A 113 27.16 23.94 0.42
C GLU A 113 25.67 23.88 0.07
N LYS A 114 25.22 24.74 -0.85
CA LYS A 114 23.83 24.70 -1.34
C LYS A 114 23.51 23.37 -1.99
N THR A 115 24.43 22.80 -2.76
CA THR A 115 24.26 21.50 -3.40
C THR A 115 24.15 20.38 -2.36
N LYS A 116 25.00 20.38 -1.32
CA LYS A 116 24.93 19.44 -0.19
C LYS A 116 23.59 19.55 0.55
N GLN A 117 23.14 20.77 0.84
CA GLN A 117 21.84 20.99 1.50
C GLN A 117 20.66 20.49 0.65
N VAL A 118 20.70 20.70 -0.67
CA VAL A 118 19.68 20.18 -1.58
C VAL A 118 19.70 18.65 -1.59
N ALA A 119 20.88 18.03 -1.62
CA ALA A 119 21.01 16.57 -1.58
C ALA A 119 20.40 15.99 -0.29
N VAL A 120 20.71 16.56 0.87
CA VAL A 120 20.12 16.14 2.16
C VAL A 120 18.60 16.28 2.16
N LYS A 121 18.07 17.44 1.71
CA LYS A 121 16.61 17.65 1.63
C LYS A 121 15.91 16.67 0.69
N LEU A 122 16.57 16.30 -0.41
CA LEU A 122 16.02 15.30 -1.34
C LEU A 122 16.02 13.90 -0.72
N GLU A 123 17.08 13.54 0.00
CA GLU A 123 17.17 12.26 0.71
C GLU A 123 16.13 12.14 1.82
N GLU A 124 15.95 13.19 2.62
CA GLU A 124 14.88 13.25 3.64
C GLU A 124 13.50 13.09 3.00
N LYS A 125 13.22 13.81 1.91
CA LYS A 125 11.95 13.66 1.19
C LYS A 125 11.75 12.24 0.67
N ARG A 126 12.78 11.60 0.12
CA ARG A 126 12.70 10.20 -0.32
C ARG A 126 12.36 9.27 0.84
N LYS A 127 13.07 9.36 1.97
CA LYS A 127 12.82 8.56 3.17
C LYS A 127 11.39 8.76 3.70
N THR A 128 10.88 9.99 3.72
CA THR A 128 9.49 10.25 4.16
C THR A 128 8.45 9.66 3.20
N ILE A 129 8.70 9.70 1.89
CA ILE A 129 7.80 9.11 0.89
C ILE A 129 7.82 7.59 1.00
N GLU A 130 9.00 6.99 1.12
CA GLU A 130 9.17 5.54 1.31
C GLU A 130 8.45 5.05 2.57
N ALA A 131 8.67 5.71 3.72
CA ALA A 131 7.98 5.36 4.97
C ALA A 131 6.45 5.50 4.84
N ARG A 132 5.96 6.51 4.13
CA ARG A 132 4.52 6.69 3.89
C ARG A 132 3.95 5.59 2.99
N GLN A 133 4.68 5.21 1.94
CA GLN A 133 4.26 4.13 1.05
C GLN A 133 4.25 2.78 1.77
N GLU A 134 5.25 2.52 2.61
CA GLU A 134 5.32 1.31 3.42
C GLU A 134 4.18 1.24 4.44
N ALA A 135 3.92 2.34 5.16
CA ALA A 135 2.79 2.41 6.09
C ALA A 135 1.44 2.16 5.38
N ALA A 136 1.24 2.76 4.21
CA ALA A 136 0.03 2.55 3.40
C ALA A 136 -0.11 1.10 2.94
N ARG A 137 1.00 0.46 2.56
CA ARG A 137 1.03 -0.96 2.17
C ARG A 137 0.69 -1.87 3.35
N ILE A 138 1.28 -1.65 4.52
CA ILE A 138 1.02 -2.42 5.75
C ILE A 138 -0.45 -2.28 6.15
N GLU A 139 -1.00 -1.06 6.12
CA GLU A 139 -2.41 -0.82 6.46
C GLU A 139 -3.35 -1.53 5.48
N LEU A 140 -3.07 -1.48 4.18
CA LEU A 140 -3.85 -2.21 3.18
C LEU A 140 -3.81 -3.73 3.39
N GLU A 141 -2.64 -4.26 3.72
CA GLU A 141 -2.45 -5.68 4.00
C GLU A 141 -3.21 -6.10 5.27
N LYS A 142 -3.16 -5.30 6.34
CA LYS A 142 -3.93 -5.50 7.56
C LYS A 142 -5.44 -5.51 7.28
N GLN A 143 -5.94 -4.58 6.48
CA GLN A 143 -7.35 -4.57 6.08
C GLN A 143 -7.72 -5.80 5.25
N ARG A 144 -6.83 -6.29 4.39
CA ARG A 144 -7.04 -7.52 3.63
C ARG A 144 -7.11 -8.74 4.55
N GLN A 145 -6.20 -8.84 5.51
CA GLN A 145 -6.18 -9.93 6.50
C GLN A 145 -7.45 -9.92 7.35
N ALA A 146 -7.87 -8.76 7.87
CA ALA A 146 -9.10 -8.63 8.65
C ALA A 146 -10.36 -9.04 7.86
N LYS A 147 -10.41 -8.73 6.55
CA LYS A 147 -11.49 -9.20 5.67
C LYS A 147 -11.45 -10.72 5.46
N GLN A 148 -10.26 -11.31 5.31
CA GLN A 148 -10.10 -12.76 5.17
C GLN A 148 -10.50 -13.50 6.45
N GLU A 149 -10.15 -12.98 7.63
CA GLU A 149 -10.57 -13.53 8.91
C GLU A 149 -12.08 -13.48 9.07
N ARG A 150 -12.70 -12.32 8.82
CA ARG A 150 -14.18 -12.22 8.84
C ARG A 150 -14.84 -13.21 7.89
N PHE A 151 -14.29 -13.43 6.71
CA PHE A 151 -14.84 -14.39 5.76
C PHE A 151 -14.75 -15.83 6.29
N LYS A 152 -13.60 -16.20 6.89
CA LYS A 152 -13.44 -17.50 7.56
C LYS A 152 -14.44 -17.67 8.71
N ASP A 153 -14.64 -16.65 9.54
CA ASP A 153 -15.58 -16.69 10.66
C ASP A 153 -17.02 -16.89 10.19
N VAL A 154 -17.42 -16.17 9.13
CA VAL A 154 -18.76 -16.31 8.54
C VAL A 154 -18.97 -17.71 7.98
N LEU A 155 -17.98 -18.27 7.27
CA LEU A 155 -18.05 -19.65 6.76
C LEU A 155 -18.14 -20.67 7.90
N GLN A 156 -17.29 -20.55 8.93
CA GLN A 156 -17.34 -21.45 10.09
C GLN A 156 -18.67 -21.35 10.82
N HIS A 157 -19.22 -20.14 10.98
CA HIS A 157 -20.51 -19.95 11.60
C HIS A 157 -21.67 -20.52 10.76
N ALA A 158 -21.60 -20.41 9.42
CA ALA A 158 -22.55 -21.06 8.53
C ALA A 158 -22.51 -22.59 8.67
N HIS A 159 -21.32 -23.19 8.66
CA HIS A 159 -21.15 -24.63 8.88
C HIS A 159 -21.66 -25.07 10.25
N LYS A 160 -21.36 -24.34 11.33
CA LYS A 160 -21.88 -24.65 12.67
C LYS A 160 -23.41 -24.62 12.73
N LYS A 161 -24.04 -23.67 12.03
CA LYS A 161 -25.51 -23.60 11.92
C LYS A 161 -26.08 -24.77 11.15
N GLU A 162 -25.44 -25.16 10.05
CA GLU A 162 -25.82 -26.34 9.26
C GLU A 162 -25.71 -27.62 10.10
N GLU A 163 -24.59 -27.85 10.79
CA GLU A 163 -24.40 -28.99 11.67
C GLU A 163 -25.45 -29.06 12.78
N LEU A 164 -25.79 -27.93 13.40
CA LEU A 164 -26.82 -27.88 14.44
C LEU A 164 -28.20 -28.20 13.87
N LEU A 165 -28.50 -27.73 12.66
CA LEU A 165 -29.75 -28.04 11.98
C LEU A 165 -29.84 -29.53 11.67
N VAL A 166 -28.77 -30.13 11.13
CA VAL A 166 -28.69 -31.57 10.85
C VAL A 166 -28.91 -32.39 12.12
N LYS A 167 -28.16 -32.12 13.19
CA LYS A 167 -28.33 -32.80 14.49
C LYS A 167 -29.76 -32.70 15.02
N THR A 168 -30.33 -31.50 14.99
CA THR A 168 -31.72 -31.28 15.44
C THR A 168 -32.72 -32.06 14.59
N THR A 169 -32.50 -32.16 13.27
CA THR A 169 -33.36 -32.94 12.38
C THR A 169 -33.22 -34.44 12.58
N GLU A 170 -32.00 -34.93 12.80
CA GLU A 170 -31.73 -36.33 13.12
C GLU A 170 -32.41 -36.72 14.43
N GLU A 171 -32.23 -35.95 15.50
CA GLU A 171 -32.90 -36.16 16.78
C GLU A 171 -34.44 -36.21 16.61
N LYS A 172 -35.03 -35.29 15.84
CA LYS A 172 -36.47 -35.29 15.57
C LYS A 172 -36.93 -36.52 14.80
N ILE A 173 -36.13 -37.03 13.88
CA ILE A 173 -36.44 -38.25 13.13
C ILE A 173 -36.39 -39.45 14.09
N THR A 174 -35.31 -39.57 14.86
CA THR A 174 -35.11 -40.66 15.84
C THR A 174 -36.26 -40.73 16.84
N VAL A 175 -36.61 -39.60 17.47
CA VAL A 175 -37.74 -39.53 18.41
C VAL A 175 -39.06 -39.92 17.74
N LYS A 176 -39.32 -39.45 16.51
CA LYS A 176 -40.53 -39.85 15.76
C LYS A 176 -40.55 -41.33 15.45
N THR A 177 -39.40 -41.93 15.12
CA THR A 177 -39.31 -43.36 14.85
C THR A 177 -39.52 -44.18 16.11
N GLU A 178 -38.92 -43.79 17.24
CA GLU A 178 -39.06 -44.47 18.54
C GLU A 178 -40.51 -44.45 19.03
N VAL A 179 -41.16 -43.28 19.00
CA VAL A 179 -42.58 -43.16 19.38
C VAL A 179 -43.48 -43.99 18.44
N SER A 180 -43.13 -44.07 17.15
CA SER A 180 -43.86 -44.90 16.18
C SER A 180 -43.68 -46.39 16.46
N THR A 181 -42.47 -46.84 16.78
CA THR A 181 -42.18 -48.23 17.13
C THR A 181 -42.88 -48.64 18.41
N GLU A 182 -42.82 -47.82 19.46
CA GLU A 182 -43.52 -48.08 20.73
C GLU A 182 -45.04 -48.21 20.52
N LYS A 183 -45.63 -47.33 19.71
CA LYS A 183 -47.07 -47.43 19.37
C LYS A 183 -47.40 -48.70 18.61
N ARG A 184 -46.57 -49.08 17.63
CA ARG A 184 -46.75 -50.33 16.88
C ARG A 184 -46.63 -51.55 17.79
N GLU A 185 -45.66 -51.57 18.68
CA GLU A 185 -45.46 -52.66 19.65
C GLU A 185 -46.63 -52.77 20.62
N ALA A 186 -47.14 -51.65 21.14
CA ALA A 186 -48.32 -51.63 22.00
C ALA A 186 -49.55 -52.21 21.29
N ILE A 187 -49.77 -51.84 20.02
CA ILE A 187 -50.86 -52.39 19.20
C ILE A 187 -50.69 -53.90 19.00
N ILE A 188 -49.49 -54.35 18.60
CA ILE A 188 -49.19 -55.77 18.39
C ILE A 188 -49.40 -56.56 19.68
N LYS A 189 -48.95 -56.03 20.82
CA LYS A 189 -49.14 -56.64 22.14
C LYS A 189 -50.62 -56.78 22.48
N GLY A 190 -51.42 -55.73 22.28
CA GLY A 190 -52.87 -55.77 22.50
C GLY A 190 -53.57 -56.82 21.62
N ILE A 191 -53.19 -56.95 20.35
CA ILE A 191 -53.72 -58.00 19.45
C ILE A 191 -53.36 -59.38 19.96
N LYS A 192 -52.10 -59.61 20.36
CA LYS A 192 -51.64 -60.90 20.90
C LYS A 192 -52.40 -61.28 22.18
N GLU A 193 -52.57 -60.34 23.10
CA GLU A 193 -53.34 -60.57 24.34
C GLU A 193 -54.80 -60.92 24.05
N GLN A 194 -55.45 -60.21 23.11
CA GLN A 194 -56.81 -60.52 22.69
C GLN A 194 -56.93 -61.91 22.05
N GLN A 195 -55.97 -62.30 21.22
CA GLN A 195 -55.92 -63.64 20.64
C GLN A 195 -55.72 -64.72 21.70
N GLN A 196 -54.79 -64.53 22.64
CA GLN A 196 -54.59 -65.45 23.77
C GLN A 196 -55.86 -65.60 24.61
N ALA A 197 -56.56 -64.51 24.90
CA ALA A 197 -57.84 -64.55 25.62
C ALA A 197 -58.91 -65.34 24.84
N ARG A 198 -58.96 -65.21 23.51
CA ARG A 198 -59.86 -66.02 22.65
C ARG A 198 -59.50 -67.50 22.68
N PHE A 199 -58.21 -67.85 22.58
CA PHE A 199 -57.78 -69.24 22.67
C PHE A 199 -58.14 -69.87 24.02
N LYS A 200 -57.91 -69.16 25.13
CA LYS A 200 -58.33 -69.63 26.47
C LYS A 200 -59.84 -69.87 26.55
N LYS A 201 -60.67 -69.00 25.98
CA LYS A 201 -62.13 -69.19 25.95
C LYS A 201 -62.53 -70.42 25.12
N ILE A 202 -61.88 -70.64 23.97
CA ILE A 202 -62.11 -71.83 23.13
C ILE A 202 -61.71 -73.10 23.88
N GLU A 203 -60.58 -73.09 24.58
CA GLU A 203 -60.10 -74.21 25.38
C GLU A 203 -61.05 -74.53 26.54
N MET A 204 -61.51 -73.52 27.29
CA MET A 204 -62.55 -73.70 28.31
C MET A 204 -63.84 -74.29 27.72
N ALA A 205 -64.29 -73.80 26.57
CA ALA A 205 -65.48 -74.32 25.91
C ALA A 205 -65.32 -75.78 25.45
N LYS A 206 -64.12 -76.18 25.00
CA LYS A 206 -63.79 -77.57 24.69
C LYS A 206 -63.84 -78.44 25.95
N ASN A 207 -63.21 -78.01 27.04
CA ASN A 207 -63.19 -78.75 28.30
C ASN A 207 -64.62 -78.96 28.83
N ILE A 208 -65.46 -77.91 28.82
CA ILE A 208 -66.87 -78.01 29.22
C ILE A 208 -67.63 -79.02 28.33
N ARG A 209 -67.38 -79.00 27.01
CA ARG A 209 -68.03 -79.94 26.09
C ARG A 209 -67.61 -81.38 26.35
N GLU A 210 -66.32 -81.61 26.59
CA GLU A 210 -65.79 -82.94 26.94
C GLU A 210 -66.38 -83.43 28.27
N GLU A 211 -66.48 -82.57 29.28
CA GLU A 211 -67.12 -82.88 30.56
C GLU A 211 -68.60 -83.25 30.40
N ILE A 212 -69.37 -82.47 29.62
CA ILE A 212 -70.77 -82.78 29.30
C ILE A 212 -70.88 -84.14 28.59
N GLN A 213 -69.97 -84.43 27.66
CA GLN A 213 -69.96 -85.69 26.94
C GLN A 213 -69.65 -86.88 27.86
N GLN A 214 -68.67 -86.74 28.76
CA GLN A 214 -68.36 -87.76 29.75
C GLN A 214 -69.52 -87.99 30.71
N ASN A 215 -70.15 -86.93 31.23
CA ASN A 215 -71.30 -87.05 32.12
C ASN A 215 -72.49 -87.71 31.42
N ARG A 216 -72.77 -87.36 30.15
CA ARG A 216 -73.79 -88.06 29.36
C ARG A 216 -73.47 -89.54 29.13
N SER A 217 -72.21 -89.89 28.93
CA SER A 217 -71.78 -91.28 28.78
C SER A 217 -72.01 -92.06 30.07
N LYS A 218 -71.64 -91.48 31.22
CA LYS A 218 -71.87 -92.06 32.55
C LYS A 218 -73.36 -92.24 32.83
N ASP A 219 -74.18 -91.21 32.60
CA ASP A 219 -75.64 -91.27 32.77
C ASP A 219 -76.28 -92.34 31.88
N LEU A 220 -75.79 -92.52 30.65
CA LEU A 220 -76.28 -93.56 29.75
C LEU A 220 -75.89 -94.96 30.24
N GLU A 221 -74.66 -95.12 30.71
CA GLU A 221 -74.16 -96.38 31.28
C GLU A 221 -74.92 -96.76 32.57
N GLU A 222 -75.16 -95.80 33.45
CA GLU A 222 -75.98 -96.02 34.65
C GLU A 222 -77.42 -96.41 34.27
N LYS A 223 -78.03 -95.73 33.29
CA LYS A 223 -79.38 -96.08 32.81
C LYS A 223 -79.44 -97.46 32.15
N THR A 224 -78.43 -97.88 31.40
CA THR A 224 -78.40 -99.22 30.81
C THR A 224 -78.20 -100.29 31.88
N GLN A 225 -77.30 -100.07 32.84
CA GLN A 225 -77.14 -100.95 34.01
C GLN A 225 -78.44 -101.06 34.81
N GLN A 226 -79.10 -99.94 35.09
CA GLN A 226 -80.38 -99.91 35.81
C GLN A 226 -81.46 -100.71 35.07
N LYS A 227 -81.61 -100.49 33.75
CA LYS A 227 -82.56 -101.27 32.93
C LYS A 227 -82.23 -102.76 32.93
N PHE A 228 -80.96 -103.14 32.88
CA PHE A 228 -80.53 -104.53 32.93
C PHE A 228 -80.89 -105.17 34.29
N MET A 229 -80.64 -104.46 35.39
CA MET A 229 -81.01 -104.92 36.74
C MET A 229 -82.52 -105.07 36.89
N THR A 230 -83.33 -104.09 36.46
CA THR A 230 -84.79 -104.19 36.50
C THR A 230 -85.31 -105.34 35.63
N ALA A 231 -84.74 -105.55 34.45
CA ALA A 231 -85.09 -106.68 33.60
C ALA A 231 -84.75 -108.03 34.26
N LYS A 232 -83.58 -108.12 34.91
CA LYS A 232 -83.15 -109.29 35.66
C LYS A 232 -84.08 -109.58 36.84
N GLU A 233 -84.44 -108.57 37.63
CA GLU A 233 -85.41 -108.69 38.73
C GLU A 233 -86.78 -109.13 38.24
N LEU A 234 -87.26 -108.60 37.11
CA LEU A 234 -88.54 -109.00 36.52
C LEU A 234 -88.51 -110.46 36.04
N LEU A 235 -87.40 -110.90 35.46
CA LEU A 235 -87.19 -112.29 35.03
C LEU A 235 -87.12 -113.24 36.23
N GLU A 236 -86.40 -112.87 37.29
CA GLU A 236 -86.35 -113.62 38.54
C GLU A 236 -87.74 -113.70 39.22
N ASN A 237 -88.50 -112.60 39.21
CA ASN A 237 -89.87 -112.58 39.71
C ASN A 237 -90.80 -113.46 38.86
N GLN A 238 -90.64 -113.48 37.54
CA GLN A 238 -91.37 -114.41 36.68
C GLN A 238 -90.98 -115.87 36.93
N GLU A 239 -89.70 -116.18 37.15
CA GLU A 239 -89.25 -117.53 37.51
C GLU A 239 -89.81 -117.97 38.86
N LYS A 240 -89.76 -117.11 39.88
CA LYS A 240 -90.43 -117.36 41.17
C LYS A 240 -91.92 -117.60 40.99
N ALA A 241 -92.62 -116.79 40.19
CA ALA A 241 -94.03 -116.99 39.89
C ALA A 241 -94.32 -118.31 39.14
N ARG A 242 -93.41 -118.75 38.25
CA ARG A 242 -93.49 -120.07 37.59
C ARG A 242 -93.27 -121.22 38.58
N GLN A 243 -92.31 -121.10 39.49
CA GLN A 243 -92.06 -122.10 40.54
C GLN A 243 -93.24 -122.21 41.51
N VAL A 244 -93.86 -121.09 41.91
CA VAL A 244 -95.10 -121.10 42.73
C VAL A 244 -96.26 -121.78 41.99
N LYS A 245 -96.42 -121.56 40.69
CA LYS A 245 -97.43 -122.27 39.88
C LYS A 245 -97.18 -123.78 39.76
N ILE A 246 -95.93 -124.22 39.79
CA ILE A 246 -95.57 -125.64 39.75
C ILE A 246 -95.87 -126.33 41.10
N VAL A 247 -95.78 -125.62 42.23
CA VAL A 247 -96.10 -126.16 43.57
C VAL A 247 -97.61 -126.25 43.84
N VAL A 248 -98.46 -125.52 43.10
CA VAL A 248 -99.94 -125.56 43.25
C VAL A 248 -100.61 -126.67 42.40
N VAL A 249 -99.84 -127.37 41.54
CA VAL A 249 -100.35 -128.43 40.64
C VAL A 249 -99.79 -129.82 40.98
N VAL A 250 -99.24 -130.02 42.18
CA VAL A 250 -98.85 -131.34 42.71
C VAL A 250 -99.56 -131.60 44.03
#